data_AF-A0A3B4D979-F1
#
_entry.id   AF-A0A3B4D979-F1
#
_cell.length_a   1.000
_cell.length_b   1.000
_cell.length_c   1.000
_cell.angle_alpha   90.00
_cell.angle_beta   90.00
_cell.angle_gamma   90.00
#
_symmetry.space_group_name_H-M   'P 1'
#
loop_
_entity.id
_entity.type
_entity.pdbx_description
1 polymer ?
#
loop_
_entity_poly.entity_id
_entity_poly.type
_entity_poly.pdbx_seq_one_letter_code
_entity_poly.pdbx_strand_id
1 'polypeptide(L)'
;MEEEKRSSATEPSLSDSGRASEGANVSAQAAVRENDSVKSGEAEPRRSRLKVFNKVMEKSLQRLVADSSFSRFAHSFRPLCKQNPQMAEVIHKQFISDLQKAIQEDISNVIDEGNLEMKLEELDKLEELAKDTTALAWRPSGVPEKDVCSVLIPYHQGQEEYMNRELKKLQKENAALAEKVLAGREAIAHTEQRITAAVDEWKASVADLESFVLSLCPSENFESL
;
A
#
# COMPACT_ATOMS: atom_id res chain seq x y z
N MET A 1 -27.76 -37.53 -8.35
CA MET A 1 -28.50 -36.56 -9.19
C MET A 1 -27.93 -35.20 -8.83
N GLU A 2 -26.86 -34.78 -9.51
CA GLU A 2 -26.90 -34.13 -10.83
C GLU A 2 -27.67 -32.80 -10.77
N GLU A 3 -27.21 -31.68 -11.29
CA GLU A 3 -25.95 -31.26 -11.92
C GLU A 3 -26.03 -29.73 -11.92
N GLU A 4 -24.93 -29.06 -11.60
CA GLU A 4 -24.71 -27.66 -11.98
C GLU A 4 -24.41 -27.64 -13.49
N LYS A 5 -25.02 -26.75 -14.27
CA LYS A 5 -24.51 -26.41 -15.61
C LYS A 5 -24.23 -24.93 -15.76
N ARG A 6 -22.94 -24.68 -15.93
CA ARG A 6 -22.25 -23.44 -16.28
C ARG A 6 -22.28 -23.22 -17.80
N SER A 7 -22.27 -21.94 -18.18
CA SER A 7 -21.46 -21.34 -19.27
C SER A 7 -21.79 -21.55 -20.75
N SER A 8 -21.80 -20.42 -21.48
CA SER A 8 -21.11 -20.18 -22.77
C SER A 8 -21.29 -18.68 -23.12
N ALA A 9 -20.33 -17.76 -22.97
CA ALA A 9 -19.06 -17.54 -23.69
C ALA A 9 -19.22 -16.92 -25.10
N THR A 10 -18.54 -15.78 -25.36
CA THR A 10 -17.60 -15.54 -26.50
C THR A 10 -17.19 -14.04 -26.59
N GLU A 11 -15.89 -13.77 -26.48
CA GLU A 11 -15.15 -12.50 -26.71
C GLU A 11 -14.72 -12.35 -28.22
N PRO A 12 -13.60 -11.66 -28.61
CA PRO A 12 -13.27 -10.23 -28.70
C PRO A 12 -12.70 -9.79 -30.09
N SER A 13 -12.29 -8.52 -30.27
CA SER A 13 -11.21 -8.05 -31.18
C SER A 13 -10.83 -6.58 -30.79
N LEU A 14 -9.61 -6.18 -30.38
CA LEU A 14 -8.29 -6.03 -31.05
C LEU A 14 -8.44 -5.37 -32.44
N SER A 15 -7.78 -4.28 -32.86
CA SER A 15 -6.57 -3.52 -32.51
C SER A 15 -6.66 -2.19 -33.31
N ASP A 16 -5.98 -1.09 -33.02
CA ASP A 16 -4.65 -0.81 -33.59
C ASP A 16 -4.15 0.58 -33.13
N SER A 17 -2.85 0.67 -32.89
CA SER A 17 -2.11 1.83 -32.42
C SER A 17 -1.20 2.30 -33.56
N GLY A 18 -1.56 3.42 -34.18
CA GLY A 18 -0.78 4.06 -35.23
C GLY A 18 0.10 5.18 -34.69
N ARG A 19 1.42 5.02 -34.84
CA ARG A 19 2.49 5.97 -34.47
C ARG A 19 3.14 6.53 -35.74
N ALA A 20 3.23 7.85 -35.88
CA ALA A 20 4.20 8.58 -36.72
C ALA A 20 4.10 10.07 -36.32
N SER A 21 5.08 10.72 -35.67
CA SER A 21 6.44 11.08 -36.08
C SER A 21 6.49 12.01 -37.30
N GLU A 22 6.45 13.32 -37.03
CA GLU A 22 7.08 14.33 -37.88
C GLU A 22 8.22 14.99 -37.09
N GLY A 23 9.43 14.89 -37.64
CA GLY A 23 10.59 15.58 -37.14
C GLY A 23 10.80 16.90 -37.86
N ALA A 24 11.44 17.84 -37.17
CA ALA A 24 12.39 18.78 -37.77
C ALA A 24 13.01 19.63 -36.64
N ASN A 25 14.26 19.38 -36.32
CA ASN A 25 15.39 20.18 -36.82
C ASN A 25 16.50 20.24 -35.76
N VAL A 26 17.64 19.65 -36.10
CA VAL A 26 18.88 19.71 -35.32
C VAL A 26 19.66 20.92 -35.81
N SER A 27 19.94 21.88 -34.94
CA SER A 27 21.02 22.83 -35.15
C SER A 27 21.88 22.90 -33.89
N ALA A 28 23.08 22.35 -34.03
CA ALA A 28 24.13 22.40 -33.05
C ALA A 28 24.68 23.84 -32.94
N GLN A 29 24.87 24.31 -31.73
CA GLN A 29 25.97 25.22 -31.42
C GLN A 29 26.43 24.99 -29.99
N ALA A 30 27.63 24.43 -29.88
CA ALA A 30 28.40 24.37 -28.67
C ALA A 30 28.90 25.78 -28.33
N ALA A 31 28.61 26.24 -27.12
CA ALA A 31 29.32 27.36 -26.51
C ALA A 31 29.38 27.17 -24.99
N VAL A 32 30.61 26.93 -24.52
CA VAL A 32 31.16 27.39 -23.26
C VAL A 32 30.47 26.90 -21.98
N ARG A 33 31.06 25.84 -21.40
CA ARG A 33 30.98 25.55 -19.98
C ARG A 33 31.78 26.62 -19.23
N GLU A 34 31.09 27.53 -18.57
CA GLU A 34 31.66 28.24 -17.42
C GLU A 34 30.77 28.02 -16.21
N ASN A 35 31.46 27.74 -15.11
CA ASN A 35 30.94 27.40 -13.80
C ASN A 35 29.92 28.43 -13.31
N ASP A 36 28.65 28.05 -13.27
CA ASP A 36 27.74 28.66 -12.32
C ASP A 36 27.53 27.67 -11.19
N SER A 37 28.26 27.92 -10.12
CA SER A 37 28.08 27.32 -8.81
C SER A 37 26.62 27.49 -8.45
N VAL A 38 25.82 26.42 -8.60
CA VAL A 38 24.50 26.33 -8.03
C VAL A 38 24.72 26.43 -6.53
N LYS A 39 24.64 27.66 -6.02
CA LYS A 39 24.36 27.96 -4.64
C LYS A 39 23.17 27.09 -4.28
N SER A 40 23.48 25.99 -3.59
CA SER A 40 22.56 25.30 -2.70
C SER A 40 21.82 26.43 -1.99
N GLY A 41 20.57 26.66 -2.38
CA GLY A 41 19.73 27.65 -1.73
C GLY A 41 19.75 27.26 -0.27
N GLU A 42 20.41 28.09 0.55
CA GLU A 42 20.28 28.02 1.99
C GLU A 42 18.78 28.06 2.23
N ALA A 43 18.21 26.89 2.55
CA ALA A 43 16.88 26.80 3.08
C ALA A 43 16.89 27.76 4.27
N GLU A 44 16.13 28.85 4.18
CA GLU A 44 15.96 29.76 5.29
C GLU A 44 15.74 28.93 6.56
N PRO A 45 16.42 29.23 7.68
CA PRO A 45 16.28 28.44 8.89
C PRO A 45 14.81 28.47 9.30
N ARG A 46 14.10 27.38 8.99
CA ARG A 46 12.66 27.31 9.15
C ARG A 46 12.32 27.58 10.60
N ARG A 47 11.33 28.44 10.80
CA ARG A 47 10.95 28.94 12.10
C ARG A 47 10.26 27.81 12.88
N SER A 48 10.98 27.22 13.83
CA SER A 48 10.43 26.19 14.72
C SER A 48 9.11 26.64 15.34
N ARG A 49 8.06 25.82 15.18
CA ARG A 49 6.71 26.12 15.70
C ARG A 49 6.71 26.35 17.21
N LEU A 50 7.50 25.58 17.95
CA LEU A 50 7.67 25.74 19.39
C LEU A 50 8.24 27.12 19.75
N LYS A 51 9.25 27.60 19.01
CA LYS A 51 9.80 28.94 19.23
C LYS A 51 8.77 30.03 18.96
N VAL A 52 7.93 29.86 17.93
CA VAL A 52 6.83 30.78 17.64
C VAL A 52 5.80 30.77 18.77
N PHE A 53 5.39 29.58 19.22
CA PHE A 53 4.47 29.41 20.34
C PHE A 53 4.98 30.13 21.60
N ASN A 54 6.19 29.80 22.05
CA ASN A 54 6.81 30.43 23.23
C ASN A 54 6.88 31.95 23.08
N LYS A 55 7.19 32.44 21.87
CA LYS A 55 7.26 33.88 21.63
C LYS A 55 5.89 34.56 21.74
N VAL A 56 4.84 33.93 21.21
CA VAL A 56 3.46 34.44 21.28
C VAL A 56 2.98 34.45 22.73
N MET A 57 3.25 33.39 23.49
CA MET A 57 2.87 33.30 24.91
C MET A 57 3.59 34.36 25.75
N GLU A 58 4.90 34.51 25.59
CA GLU A 58 5.69 35.54 26.26
C GLU A 58 5.15 36.95 25.95
N LYS A 59 4.88 37.24 24.67
CA LYS A 59 4.36 38.55 24.25
C LYS A 59 2.95 38.82 24.78
N SER A 60 2.11 37.80 24.86
CA SER A 60 0.76 37.91 25.40
C SER A 60 0.79 38.24 26.90
N LEU A 61 1.65 37.56 27.67
CA LEU A 61 1.85 37.84 29.09
C LEU A 61 2.41 39.26 29.32
N GLN A 62 3.38 39.69 28.50
CA GLN A 62 3.91 41.05 28.56
C GLN A 62 2.81 42.11 28.36
N ARG A 63 1.90 41.90 27.40
CA ARG A 63 0.76 42.83 27.18
C ARG A 63 -0.22 42.83 28.36
N LEU A 64 -0.58 41.66 28.87
CA LEU A 64 -1.46 41.53 30.02
C LEU A 64 -0.92 42.33 31.22
N VAL A 65 0.37 42.21 31.48
CA VAL A 65 1.03 42.90 32.59
C VAL A 65 1.09 44.41 32.35
N ALA A 66 1.40 44.84 31.13
CA ALA A 66 1.40 46.26 30.76
C ALA A 66 0.02 46.93 30.97
N ASP A 67 -1.07 46.20 30.70
CA ASP A 67 -2.44 46.70 30.88
C ASP A 67 -2.86 46.78 32.36
N SER A 68 -2.19 46.04 33.24
CA SER A 68 -2.40 45.98 34.68
C SER A 68 -1.55 46.99 35.47
N SER A 69 -1.41 48.21 34.94
CA SER A 69 -0.58 49.26 35.54
C SER A 69 -1.00 49.65 36.96
N PHE A 70 -0.03 50.12 37.76
CA PHE A 70 -0.32 50.63 39.11
C PHE A 70 -1.30 51.81 39.09
N SER A 71 -1.30 52.64 38.04
CA SER A 71 -2.23 53.76 37.89
C SER A 71 -3.69 53.30 37.84
N ARG A 72 -3.98 52.19 37.16
CA ARG A 72 -5.31 51.58 37.12
C ARG A 72 -5.69 50.97 38.47
N PHE A 73 -4.74 50.25 39.09
CA PHE A 73 -4.92 49.69 40.43
C PHE A 73 -5.25 50.78 41.47
N ALA A 74 -4.45 51.85 41.51
CA ALA A 74 -4.63 52.95 42.44
C ALA A 74 -5.91 53.77 42.18
N HIS A 75 -6.38 53.82 40.93
CA HIS A 75 -7.67 54.42 40.60
C HIS A 75 -8.83 53.61 41.21
N SER A 76 -8.81 52.29 41.04
CA SER A 76 -9.86 51.39 41.56
C SER A 76 -9.84 51.24 43.08
N PHE A 77 -8.66 51.30 43.71
CA PHE A 77 -8.48 51.15 45.16
C PHE A 77 -8.08 52.47 45.86
N ARG A 78 -8.61 53.60 45.36
CA ARG A 78 -8.28 54.96 45.85
C ARG A 78 -8.24 55.13 47.38
N PRO A 79 -9.24 54.67 48.16
CA PRO A 79 -9.24 54.86 49.61
C PRO A 79 -8.03 54.20 50.30
N LEU A 80 -7.67 53.00 49.86
CA LEU A 80 -6.55 52.22 50.38
C LEU A 80 -5.21 52.89 50.03
N CYS A 81 -5.05 53.30 48.76
CA CYS A 81 -3.83 53.95 48.29
C CYS A 81 -3.58 55.32 48.95
N LYS A 82 -4.65 56.04 49.34
CA LYS A 82 -4.53 57.31 50.08
C LYS A 82 -4.07 57.12 51.53
N GLN A 83 -4.49 56.05 52.19
CA GLN A 83 -4.09 55.77 53.57
C GLN A 83 -2.64 55.29 53.66
N ASN A 84 -2.21 54.41 52.75
CA ASN A 84 -0.84 53.91 52.72
C ASN A 84 -0.38 53.63 51.28
N PRO A 85 0.21 54.62 50.59
CA PRO A 85 0.62 54.48 49.21
C PRO A 85 1.78 53.48 49.04
N GLN A 86 2.70 53.42 50.02
CA GLN A 86 3.83 52.49 49.99
C GLN A 86 3.38 51.04 50.07
N MET A 87 2.47 50.73 51.01
CA MET A 87 1.92 49.37 51.14
C MET A 87 1.12 48.97 49.88
N ALA A 88 0.32 49.88 49.33
CA ALA A 88 -0.44 49.61 48.11
C ALA A 88 0.45 49.31 46.90
N GLU A 89 1.58 50.02 46.77
CA GLU A 89 2.57 49.76 45.71
C GLU A 89 3.26 48.40 45.88
N VAL A 90 3.61 48.03 47.11
CA VAL A 90 4.17 46.69 47.41
C VAL A 90 3.18 45.58 47.08
N ILE A 91 1.91 45.73 47.48
CA ILE A 91 0.85 44.75 47.17
C ILE A 91 0.68 44.58 45.67
N HIS A 92 0.64 45.68 44.91
CA HIS A 92 0.49 45.62 43.45
C HIS A 92 1.68 44.92 42.80
N LYS A 93 2.92 45.27 43.18
CA LYS A 93 4.13 44.60 42.66
C LYS A 93 4.12 43.10 42.96
N GLN A 94 3.74 42.72 44.18
CA GLN A 94 3.65 41.32 44.59
C GLN A 94 2.59 40.58 43.75
N PHE A 95 1.40 41.17 43.61
CA PHE A 95 0.33 40.60 42.78
C PHE A 95 0.77 40.37 41.33
N ILE A 96 1.43 41.35 40.70
CA ILE A 96 1.92 41.20 39.33
C ILE A 96 2.98 40.09 39.22
N SER A 97 3.92 40.04 40.18
CA SER A 97 4.95 39.01 40.21
C SER A 97 4.35 37.60 40.36
N ASP A 98 3.41 37.43 41.29
CA ASP A 98 2.75 36.15 41.53
C ASP A 98 1.88 35.73 40.34
N LEU A 99 1.17 36.67 39.73
CA LEU A 99 0.39 36.42 38.52
C LEU A 99 1.27 35.98 37.34
N GLN A 100 2.39 36.68 37.11
CA GLN A 100 3.33 36.31 36.05
C GLN A 100 3.90 34.92 36.27
N LYS A 101 4.33 34.63 37.50
CA LYS A 101 4.90 33.33 37.87
C LYS A 101 3.88 32.21 37.69
N ALA A 102 2.67 32.38 38.22
CA ALA A 102 1.61 31.38 38.12
C ALA A 102 1.25 31.09 36.65
N ILE A 103 1.08 32.12 35.81
CA ILE A 103 0.80 31.92 34.39
C ILE A 103 1.96 31.23 33.67
N GLN A 104 3.21 31.59 33.98
CA GLN A 104 4.37 30.94 33.36
C GLN A 104 4.48 29.47 33.76
N GLU A 105 4.27 29.16 35.04
CA GLU A 105 4.22 27.78 35.55
C GLU A 105 3.10 26.99 34.87
N ASP A 106 1.90 27.55 34.77
CA ASP A 106 0.77 26.91 34.09
C ASP A 106 1.05 26.67 32.60
N ILE A 107 1.67 27.62 31.90
CA ILE A 107 2.06 27.43 30.49
C ILE A 107 3.09 26.31 30.37
N SER A 108 4.10 26.27 31.24
CA SER A 108 5.09 25.19 31.28
C SER A 108 4.43 23.83 31.55
N ASN A 109 3.52 23.76 32.52
CA ASN A 109 2.78 22.54 32.81
C ASN A 109 1.97 22.06 31.60
N VAL A 110 1.27 22.95 30.90
CA VAL A 110 0.52 22.60 29.68
C VAL A 110 1.44 22.12 28.55
N ILE A 111 2.63 22.71 28.40
CA ILE A 111 3.63 22.26 27.41
C ILE A 111 4.08 20.82 27.74
N ASP A 112 4.39 20.56 29.01
CA ASP A 112 4.92 19.28 29.47
C ASP A 112 3.84 18.18 29.44
N GLU A 113 2.65 18.45 30.00
CA GLU A 113 1.49 17.54 29.99
C GLU A 113 1.07 17.18 28.56
N GLY A 114 1.07 18.17 27.67
CA GLY A 114 0.71 18.00 26.26
C GLY A 114 1.81 17.35 25.42
N ASN A 115 3.02 17.17 25.96
CA ASN A 115 4.23 16.83 25.21
C ASN A 115 4.37 17.72 23.96
N LEU A 116 4.09 19.02 24.12
CA LEU A 116 3.89 19.91 22.99
C LEU A 116 5.18 20.14 22.19
N GLU A 117 6.34 20.10 22.85
CA GLU A 117 7.64 20.18 22.21
C GLU A 117 7.81 19.07 21.16
N MET A 118 7.62 17.81 21.56
CA MET A 118 7.74 16.67 20.63
C MET A 118 6.71 16.74 19.49
N LYS A 119 5.46 17.09 19.79
CA LYS A 119 4.39 17.16 18.78
C LYS A 119 4.63 18.26 17.76
N LEU A 120 5.06 19.45 18.21
CA LEU A 120 5.36 20.56 17.29
C LEU A 120 6.62 20.27 16.46
N GLU A 121 7.61 19.60 17.02
CA GLU A 121 8.79 19.16 16.28
C GLU A 121 8.45 18.07 15.24
N GLU A 122 7.59 17.11 15.60
CA GLU A 122 7.07 16.10 14.66
C GLU A 122 6.27 16.74 13.52
N LEU A 123 5.44 17.73 13.81
CA LEU A 123 4.73 18.50 12.78
C LEU A 123 5.69 19.26 11.87
N ASP A 124 6.74 19.87 12.42
CA ASP A 124 7.80 20.49 11.63
C ASP A 124 8.42 19.44 10.67
N LYS A 125 8.77 18.23 11.16
CA LYS A 125 9.31 17.14 10.34
C LYS A 125 8.33 16.66 9.25
N LEU A 126 7.06 16.48 9.58
CA LEU A 126 6.04 16.02 8.63
C LEU A 126 5.79 17.04 7.52
N GLU A 127 5.77 18.33 7.85
CA GLU A 127 5.71 19.40 6.85
C GLU A 127 6.95 19.37 5.95
N GLU A 128 8.13 19.13 6.52
CA GLU A 128 9.35 19.04 5.73
C GLU A 128 9.30 17.90 4.70
N LEU A 129 8.78 16.73 5.11
CA LEU A 129 8.61 15.58 4.23
C LEU A 129 7.55 15.81 3.15
N ALA A 130 6.54 16.63 3.44
CA ALA A 130 5.42 16.87 2.55
C ALA A 130 5.61 18.04 1.57
N LYS A 131 6.69 18.84 1.67
CA LYS A 131 6.88 20.07 0.86
C LYS A 131 6.70 19.90 -0.64
N ASP A 132 7.22 18.81 -1.17
CA ASP A 132 7.25 18.57 -2.62
C ASP A 132 5.99 17.85 -3.10
N THR A 133 5.07 17.53 -2.18
CA THR A 133 3.81 16.87 -2.51
C THR A 133 2.82 17.89 -3.06
N THR A 134 2.58 17.84 -4.38
CA THR A 134 1.61 18.70 -5.07
C THR A 134 0.17 18.17 -4.98
N ALA A 135 0.00 16.92 -4.54
CA ALA A 135 -1.30 16.30 -4.38
C ALA A 135 -2.06 16.91 -3.18
N LEU A 136 -3.38 17.01 -3.31
CA LEU A 136 -4.24 17.42 -2.21
C LEU A 136 -4.13 16.40 -1.07
N ALA A 137 -3.83 16.89 0.14
CA ALA A 137 -3.71 16.05 1.31
C ALA A 137 -5.06 15.41 1.66
N TRP A 138 -5.05 14.11 1.96
CA TRP A 138 -6.25 13.38 2.36
C TRP A 138 -6.88 13.99 3.62
N ARG A 139 -8.21 14.00 3.67
CA ARG A 139 -9.01 14.41 4.82
C ARG A 139 -10.09 13.36 5.05
N PRO A 140 -10.42 13.04 6.31
CA PRO A 140 -11.55 12.16 6.61
C PRO A 140 -12.80 12.67 5.91
N SER A 141 -13.50 11.78 5.24
CA SER A 141 -14.73 12.12 4.51
C SER A 141 -15.91 12.35 5.46
N GLY A 142 -15.78 11.90 6.72
CA GLY A 142 -16.87 11.89 7.69
C GLY A 142 -17.74 10.63 7.60
N VAL A 143 -17.41 9.71 6.69
CA VAL A 143 -18.07 8.41 6.52
C VAL A 143 -17.06 7.32 6.90
N PRO A 144 -17.19 6.71 8.10
CA PRO A 144 -16.18 5.78 8.62
C PRO A 144 -15.86 4.62 7.67
N GLU A 145 -16.86 4.05 7.00
CA GLU A 145 -16.69 2.94 6.08
C GLU A 145 -15.75 3.30 4.92
N LYS A 146 -15.92 4.51 4.36
CA LYS A 146 -15.09 5.01 3.26
C LYS A 146 -13.67 5.31 3.72
N ASP A 147 -13.54 5.89 4.91
CA ASP A 147 -12.24 6.26 5.47
C ASP A 147 -11.41 5.02 5.81
N VAL A 148 -12.03 3.97 6.37
CA VAL A 148 -11.38 2.68 6.63
C VAL A 148 -10.99 1.97 5.33
N CYS A 149 -11.86 1.97 4.31
CA CYS A 149 -11.51 1.38 3.01
C CYS A 149 -10.21 1.96 2.43
N SER A 150 -9.97 3.27 2.57
CA SER A 150 -8.74 3.91 2.05
C SER A 150 -7.45 3.30 2.63
N VAL A 151 -7.49 2.85 3.88
CA VAL A 151 -6.35 2.22 4.57
C VAL A 151 -6.24 0.74 4.20
N LEU A 152 -7.37 0.05 4.02
CA LEU A 152 -7.41 -1.39 3.75
C LEU A 152 -7.14 -1.76 2.29
N ILE A 153 -7.42 -0.86 1.34
CA ILE A 153 -7.25 -1.13 -0.10
C ILE A 153 -5.85 -1.67 -0.45
N PRO A 154 -4.73 -1.05 -0.03
CA PRO A 154 -3.39 -1.55 -0.36
C PRO A 154 -3.12 -2.96 0.18
N TYR A 155 -3.65 -3.28 1.36
CA TYR A 155 -3.50 -4.60 1.95
C TYR A 155 -4.24 -5.67 1.13
N HIS A 156 -5.50 -5.40 0.76
CA HIS A 156 -6.29 -6.33 -0.05
C HIS A 156 -5.74 -6.49 -1.46
N GLN A 157 -5.21 -5.41 -2.07
CA GLN A 157 -4.51 -5.49 -3.36
C GLN A 157 -3.30 -6.43 -3.26
N GLY A 158 -2.51 -6.34 -2.20
CA GLY A 158 -1.40 -7.27 -1.97
C GLY A 158 -1.84 -8.73 -1.84
N GLN A 159 -2.95 -8.99 -1.16
CA GLN A 159 -3.52 -10.34 -1.05
C GLN A 159 -3.99 -10.87 -2.41
N GLU A 160 -4.68 -10.03 -3.19
CA GLU A 160 -5.16 -10.39 -4.52
C GLU A 160 -4.00 -10.73 -5.45
N GLU A 161 -2.94 -9.91 -5.46
CA GLU A 161 -1.74 -10.18 -6.23
C GLU A 161 -1.08 -11.51 -5.86
N TYR A 162 -0.97 -11.81 -4.57
CA TYR A 162 -0.41 -13.06 -4.09
C TYR A 162 -1.25 -14.26 -4.55
N MET A 163 -2.57 -14.21 -4.39
CA MET A 163 -3.46 -15.29 -4.82
C MET A 163 -3.45 -15.51 -6.33
N ASN A 164 -3.38 -14.43 -7.10
CA ASN A 164 -3.24 -14.54 -8.55
C ASN A 164 -1.94 -15.21 -8.98
N ARG A 165 -0.83 -15.00 -8.26
CA ARG A 165 0.45 -15.68 -8.53
C ARG A 165 0.37 -17.18 -8.23
N GLU A 166 -0.16 -17.55 -7.07
CA GLU A 166 -0.31 -18.96 -6.69
C GLU A 166 -1.29 -19.70 -7.61
N LEU A 167 -2.39 -19.06 -7.98
CA LEU A 167 -3.36 -19.64 -8.91
C LEU A 167 -2.72 -19.93 -10.28
N LYS A 168 -1.95 -18.99 -10.84
CA LYS A 168 -1.25 -19.18 -12.11
C LYS A 168 -0.23 -20.31 -12.05
N LYS A 169 0.47 -20.46 -10.91
CA LYS A 169 1.41 -21.56 -10.68
C LYS A 169 0.69 -22.90 -10.70
N LEU A 170 -0.39 -23.04 -9.93
CA LEU A 170 -1.19 -24.27 -9.89
C LEU A 170 -1.81 -24.61 -11.24
N GLN A 171 -2.30 -23.61 -11.98
CA GLN A 171 -2.85 -23.82 -13.33
C GLN A 171 -1.78 -24.37 -14.30
N LYS A 172 -0.56 -23.83 -14.25
CA LYS A 172 0.55 -24.31 -15.08
C LYS A 172 0.95 -25.75 -14.74
N GLU A 173 1.06 -26.05 -13.44
CA GLU A 173 1.38 -27.41 -12.97
C GLU A 173 0.28 -28.40 -13.36
N ASN A 174 -0.99 -28.03 -13.18
CA ASN A 174 -2.13 -28.87 -13.56
C ASN A 174 -2.19 -29.11 -15.08
N ALA A 175 -1.96 -28.08 -15.89
CA ALA A 175 -1.88 -28.24 -17.35
C ALA A 175 -0.78 -29.24 -17.75
N ALA A 176 0.42 -29.11 -17.19
CA ALA A 176 1.52 -30.04 -17.46
C ALA A 176 1.23 -31.47 -16.98
N LEU A 177 0.50 -31.63 -15.87
CA LEU A 177 0.05 -32.93 -15.39
C LEU A 177 -1.03 -33.53 -16.29
N ALA A 178 -1.98 -32.73 -16.76
CA ALA A 178 -3.03 -33.16 -17.68
C ALA A 178 -2.44 -33.66 -19.00
N GLU A 179 -1.46 -32.95 -19.56
CA GLU A 179 -0.72 -33.39 -20.76
C GLU A 179 -0.03 -34.74 -20.54
N LYS A 180 0.65 -34.94 -19.41
CA LYS A 180 1.28 -36.22 -19.07
C LYS A 180 0.27 -37.36 -18.94
N VAL A 181 -0.89 -37.10 -18.34
CA VAL A 181 -1.96 -38.08 -18.21
C VAL A 181 -2.51 -38.47 -19.58
N LEU A 182 -2.73 -37.50 -20.49
CA LEU A 182 -3.18 -37.78 -21.84
C LEU A 182 -2.16 -38.62 -22.62
N ALA A 183 -0.90 -38.22 -22.62
CA ALA A 183 0.18 -38.99 -23.26
C ALA A 183 0.28 -40.41 -22.68
N GLY A 184 0.12 -40.57 -21.36
CA GLY A 184 0.07 -41.87 -20.70
C GLY A 184 -1.11 -42.73 -21.15
N ARG A 185 -2.30 -42.13 -21.29
CA ARG A 185 -3.51 -42.84 -21.78
C ARG A 185 -3.34 -43.30 -23.23
N GLU A 186 -2.77 -42.47 -24.09
CA GLU A 186 -2.48 -42.83 -25.48
C GLU A 186 -1.49 -44.00 -25.58
N ALA A 187 -0.43 -43.98 -24.77
CA ALA A 187 0.55 -45.07 -24.72
C ALA A 187 -0.06 -46.39 -24.24
N ILE A 188 -0.96 -46.34 -23.25
CA ILE A 188 -1.72 -47.52 -22.77
C ILE A 188 -2.61 -48.04 -23.89
N ALA A 189 -3.43 -47.19 -24.51
CA ALA A 189 -4.35 -47.59 -25.58
C ALA A 189 -3.60 -48.24 -26.77
N HIS A 190 -2.46 -47.69 -27.17
CA HIS A 190 -1.61 -48.27 -28.20
C HIS A 190 -1.06 -49.65 -27.80
N THR A 191 -0.66 -49.81 -26.53
CA THR A 191 -0.17 -51.09 -26.02
C THR A 191 -1.28 -52.13 -25.96
N GLU A 192 -2.48 -51.75 -25.53
CA GLU A 192 -3.67 -52.61 -25.51
C GLU A 192 -4.05 -53.09 -26.93
N GLN A 193 -3.98 -52.21 -27.93
CA GLN A 193 -4.21 -52.57 -29.33
C GLN A 193 -3.18 -53.60 -29.82
N ARG A 194 -1.89 -53.40 -29.51
CA ARG A 194 -0.83 -54.36 -29.87
C ARG A 194 -1.01 -55.71 -29.22
N ILE A 195 -1.39 -55.75 -27.93
CA ILE A 195 -1.69 -56.99 -27.22
C ILE A 195 -2.86 -57.70 -27.89
N THR A 196 -3.93 -56.98 -28.19
CA THR A 196 -5.12 -57.54 -28.84
C THR A 196 -4.77 -58.14 -30.21
N ALA A 197 -4.03 -57.41 -31.04
CA ALA A 197 -3.59 -57.90 -32.35
C ALA A 197 -2.71 -59.16 -32.24
N ALA A 198 -1.76 -59.19 -31.31
CA ALA A 198 -0.91 -60.37 -31.07
C ALA A 198 -1.72 -61.58 -30.58
N VAL A 199 -2.72 -61.34 -29.72
CA VAL A 199 -3.63 -62.38 -29.25
C VAL A 199 -4.47 -62.93 -30.41
N ASP A 200 -4.97 -62.08 -31.29
CA ASP A 200 -5.76 -62.52 -32.45
C ASP A 200 -4.90 -63.27 -33.50
N GLU A 201 -3.67 -62.83 -33.74
CA GLU A 201 -2.70 -63.55 -34.58
C GLU A 201 -2.36 -64.93 -34.01
N TRP A 202 -2.15 -65.02 -32.69
CA TRP A 202 -1.90 -66.30 -32.03
C TRP A 202 -3.10 -67.24 -32.12
N LYS A 203 -4.33 -66.73 -31.90
CA LYS A 203 -5.56 -67.52 -32.08
C LYS A 203 -5.71 -68.03 -33.51
N ALA A 204 -5.42 -67.20 -34.52
CA ALA A 204 -5.47 -67.61 -35.92
C ALA A 204 -4.45 -68.72 -36.21
N SER A 205 -3.21 -68.57 -35.73
CA SER A 205 -2.15 -69.58 -35.87
C SER A 205 -2.51 -70.91 -35.22
N VAL A 206 -3.15 -70.87 -34.05
CA VAL A 206 -3.65 -72.08 -33.36
C VAL A 206 -4.78 -72.73 -34.17
N ALA A 207 -5.74 -71.97 -34.68
CA ALA A 207 -6.81 -72.49 -35.52
C ALA A 207 -6.27 -73.12 -36.82
N ASP A 208 -5.26 -72.51 -37.44
CA ASP A 208 -4.58 -73.06 -38.62
C ASP A 208 -3.87 -74.38 -38.28
N LEU A 209 -3.18 -74.45 -37.14
CA LEU A 209 -2.55 -75.69 -36.68
C LEU A 209 -3.59 -76.79 -36.40
N GLU A 210 -4.71 -76.46 -35.75
CA GLU A 210 -5.81 -77.39 -35.53
C GLU A 210 -6.35 -77.92 -36.86
N SER A 211 -6.56 -77.05 -37.85
CA SER A 211 -6.99 -77.45 -39.20
C SER A 211 -5.96 -78.37 -39.89
N PHE A 212 -4.66 -78.09 -39.72
CA PHE A 212 -3.58 -78.90 -40.28
C PHE A 212 -3.52 -80.30 -39.64
N VAL A 213 -3.63 -80.38 -38.31
CA VAL A 213 -3.69 -81.66 -37.57
C VAL A 213 -4.90 -82.49 -38.01
N LEU A 214 -6.06 -81.86 -38.16
CA LEU A 214 -7.27 -82.53 -38.66
C LEU A 214 -7.10 -83.06 -40.10
N SER A 215 -6.24 -82.47 -40.92
CA SER A 215 -5.92 -82.99 -42.27
C SER A 215 -4.93 -84.17 -42.25
N LEU A 216 -4.06 -84.23 -41.24
CA LEU A 216 -3.06 -85.30 -41.05
C LEU A 216 -3.62 -86.54 -40.35
N CYS A 217 -4.75 -86.40 -39.68
CA CYS A 217 -5.54 -87.51 -39.20
C CYS A 217 -6.67 -87.77 -40.20
N PRO A 218 -6.52 -88.69 -41.18
CA PRO A 218 -7.70 -89.20 -41.85
C PRO A 218 -8.58 -89.80 -40.76
N SER A 219 -9.87 -89.45 -40.75
CA SER A 219 -10.83 -90.16 -39.93
C SER A 219 -10.67 -91.65 -40.22
N GLU A 220 -10.15 -92.40 -39.24
CA GLU A 220 -10.23 -93.85 -39.27
C GLU A 220 -11.71 -94.19 -39.17
N ASN A 221 -12.34 -94.34 -40.34
CA ASN A 221 -13.57 -95.08 -40.46
C ASN A 221 -13.24 -96.55 -40.18
N PHE A 222 -13.22 -96.93 -38.91
CA PHE A 222 -13.43 -98.31 -38.50
C PHE A 222 -14.93 -98.64 -38.61
N GLU A 223 -15.45 -98.64 -39.84
CA GLU A 223 -16.74 -99.26 -40.19
C GLU A 223 -16.61 -99.90 -41.58
N SER A 224 -15.96 -101.07 -41.64
CA SER A 224 -16.41 -102.21 -42.47
C SER A 224 -15.37 -103.33 -42.46
N LEU A 225 -15.86 -104.52 -42.09
CA LEU A 225 -15.27 -105.88 -42.06
C LEU A 225 -14.48 -106.29 -40.82
#